data_AF-A0A257NQF8-F1
#
_entry.id   AF-A0A257NQF8-F1
#
_cell.length_a   1.000
_cell.length_b   1.000
_cell.length_c   1.000
_cell.angle_alpha   90.00
_cell.angle_beta   90.00
_cell.angle_gamma   90.00
#
_symmetry.space_group_name_H-M   'P 1'
#
loop_
_entity.id
_entity.type
_entity.pdbx_description
1 polymer ?
#
loop_
_entity_poly.entity_id
_entity_poly.type
_entity_poly.pdbx_seq_one_letter_code
_entity_poly.pdbx_strand_id
1 'polypeptide(L)'
;ALSGTINATTGYLAVPADYLTLKGALVVTGDGTFDLTTKESQWIYACYSVRAPQGIPAYIAREGSNFIFGPFPDSAYTIAGTYYQRATPLSSSNTVTWMTTNIPLTLHAACMISVAKFTKDMQAAQAWTAELNDRLSDICSADKAERYSGGSLVINTNSPTLW
;
A
#
# COMPACT_ATOMS: atom_id res chain seq x y z
N ALA A 1 9.41 -1.14 1.09
CA ALA A 1 8.88 -2.52 1.03
C ALA A 1 8.67 -3.02 2.45
N LEU A 2 7.62 -3.78 2.72
CA LEU A 2 7.36 -4.34 4.05
C LEU A 2 8.18 -5.61 4.20
N SER A 3 9.05 -5.67 5.20
CA SER A 3 9.69 -6.89 5.65
C SER A 3 9.76 -6.88 7.17
N GLY A 4 9.24 -7.91 7.81
CA GLY A 4 9.33 -8.02 9.26
C GLY A 4 8.71 -9.29 9.80
N THR A 5 9.16 -9.71 10.98
CA THR A 5 8.71 -10.95 11.61
C THR A 5 7.59 -10.65 12.59
N ILE A 6 6.52 -11.45 12.54
CA ILE A 6 5.43 -11.37 13.51
C ILE A 6 5.96 -11.79 14.88
N ASN A 7 5.62 -11.03 15.90
CA ASN A 7 5.89 -11.43 17.28
C ASN A 7 4.95 -12.57 17.68
N ALA A 8 5.48 -13.78 17.89
CA ALA A 8 4.68 -14.98 18.18
C ALA A 8 3.86 -14.89 19.48
N THR A 9 4.28 -14.07 20.44
CA THR A 9 3.57 -13.91 21.73
C THR A 9 2.39 -12.96 21.62
N THR A 10 2.54 -11.89 20.85
CA THR A 10 1.52 -10.83 20.75
C THR A 10 0.71 -10.89 19.46
N GLY A 11 1.19 -11.61 18.45
CA GLY A 11 0.57 -11.69 17.13
C GLY A 11 0.66 -10.38 16.35
N TYR A 12 1.61 -9.51 16.68
CA TYR A 12 1.74 -8.18 16.09
C TYR A 12 2.99 -8.03 15.22
N LEU A 13 2.87 -7.16 14.21
CA LEU A 13 3.98 -6.64 13.42
C LEU A 13 3.89 -5.11 13.39
N ALA A 14 4.96 -4.41 13.73
CA ALA A 14 4.96 -2.95 13.73
C ALA A 14 4.72 -2.39 12.32
N VAL A 15 3.87 -1.37 12.22
CA VAL A 15 3.61 -0.67 10.96
C VAL A 15 4.73 0.36 10.74
N PRO A 16 5.35 0.40 9.54
CA PRO A 16 6.31 1.46 9.21
C PRO A 16 5.72 2.86 9.38
N ALA A 17 6.51 3.82 9.87
CA ALA A 17 6.04 5.18 10.17
C ALA A 17 5.58 5.96 8.91
N ASP A 18 6.04 5.55 7.75
CA ASP A 18 5.72 6.10 6.43
C ASP A 18 4.58 5.35 5.72
N TYR A 19 3.96 4.34 6.36
CA TYR A 19 2.91 3.54 5.75
C TYR A 19 1.61 4.33 5.51
N LEU A 20 1.06 4.23 4.29
CA LEU A 20 -0.28 4.74 3.94
C LEU A 20 -1.29 3.61 3.79
N THR A 21 -1.04 2.68 2.88
CA THR A 21 -1.94 1.54 2.63
C THR A 21 -1.18 0.35 2.05
N LEU A 22 -1.67 -0.86 2.32
CA LEU A 22 -1.05 -2.10 1.85
C LEU A 22 -1.45 -2.33 0.38
N LYS A 23 -0.47 -2.65 -0.47
CA LYS A 23 -0.73 -3.06 -1.86
C LYS A 23 -0.87 -4.59 -1.94
N GLY A 24 -0.06 -5.31 -1.18
CA GLY A 24 -0.14 -6.76 -1.02
C GLY A 24 0.89 -7.23 0.02
N ALA A 25 0.61 -8.34 0.69
CA ALA A 25 1.52 -8.94 1.65
C ALA A 25 1.48 -10.45 1.57
N LEU A 26 2.60 -11.06 1.89
CA LEU A 26 2.86 -12.48 1.80
C LEU A 26 3.41 -12.93 3.14
N VAL A 27 2.98 -14.09 3.60
CA VAL A 27 3.60 -14.79 4.72
C VAL A 27 4.60 -15.80 4.17
N VAL A 28 5.85 -15.71 4.64
CA VAL A 28 6.94 -16.60 4.26
C VAL A 28 7.14 -17.62 5.37
N THR A 29 7.02 -18.88 5.00
CA THR A 29 7.22 -20.05 5.86
C THR A 29 8.36 -20.91 5.30
N GLY A 30 8.84 -21.90 6.06
CA GLY A 30 9.83 -22.85 5.55
C GLY A 30 9.33 -23.68 4.37
N ASP A 31 8.01 -23.88 4.29
CA ASP A 31 7.36 -24.75 3.30
C ASP A 31 6.85 -24.01 2.06
N GLY A 32 6.84 -22.67 2.10
CA GLY A 32 6.34 -21.86 0.99
C GLY A 32 5.95 -20.44 1.39
N THR A 33 5.45 -19.70 0.40
CA THR A 33 4.96 -18.33 0.56
C THR A 33 3.46 -18.29 0.25
N PHE A 34 2.66 -17.75 1.16
CA PHE A 34 1.21 -17.66 1.02
C PHE A 34 0.74 -16.20 1.01
N ASP A 35 -0.32 -15.89 0.27
CA ASP A 35 -0.86 -14.53 0.15
C ASP A 35 -1.72 -14.15 1.36
N LEU A 36 -1.56 -12.92 1.83
CA LEU A 36 -2.33 -12.36 2.94
C LEU A 36 -3.40 -11.43 2.41
N THR A 37 -4.66 -11.80 2.66
CA THR A 37 -5.79 -10.95 2.29
C THR A 37 -5.97 -9.83 3.30
N THR A 38 -6.02 -8.60 2.82
CA THR A 38 -6.32 -7.44 3.66
C THR A 38 -7.78 -7.46 4.12
N LYS A 39 -7.98 -7.30 5.42
CA LYS A 39 -9.30 -7.22 6.07
C LYS A 39 -9.35 -6.07 7.06
N GLU A 40 -10.55 -5.75 7.51
CA GLU A 40 -10.75 -4.83 8.63
C GLU A 40 -10.32 -5.49 9.94
N SER A 41 -9.80 -4.71 10.89
CA SER A 41 -9.40 -5.23 12.20
C SER A 41 -10.59 -5.86 12.95
N GLN A 42 -11.76 -5.22 12.90
CA GLN A 42 -12.98 -5.74 13.52
C GLN A 42 -13.42 -7.08 12.93
N TRP A 43 -13.22 -7.29 11.63
CA TRP A 43 -13.53 -8.56 10.98
C TRP A 43 -12.64 -9.68 11.50
N ILE A 44 -11.34 -9.40 11.70
CA ILE A 44 -10.40 -10.37 12.30
C ILE A 44 -10.86 -10.73 13.72
N TYR A 45 -11.30 -9.76 14.53
CA TYR A 45 -11.80 -10.06 15.87
C TYR A 45 -13.12 -10.83 15.90
N ALA A 46 -13.99 -10.61 14.91
CA ALA A 46 -15.25 -11.34 14.80
C ALA A 46 -15.04 -12.81 14.38
N CYS A 47 -14.14 -13.05 13.42
CA CYS A 47 -13.88 -14.40 12.90
C CYS A 47 -12.83 -15.18 13.73
N TYR A 48 -11.87 -14.48 14.33
CA TYR A 48 -10.76 -15.03 15.11
C TYR A 48 -10.70 -14.34 16.48
N SER A 49 -11.74 -14.53 17.29
CA SER A 49 -11.88 -13.88 18.61
C SER A 49 -10.87 -14.39 19.65
N VAL A 50 -10.37 -15.61 19.49
CA VAL A 50 -9.41 -16.23 20.41
C VAL A 50 -7.99 -15.89 19.97
N ARG A 51 -7.25 -15.14 20.79
CA ARG A 51 -5.82 -14.87 20.59
C ARG A 51 -4.94 -15.96 21.21
N ALA A 52 -4.98 -17.14 20.61
CA ALA A 52 -4.10 -18.26 20.96
C ALA A 52 -3.52 -18.86 19.68
N PRO A 53 -2.35 -19.52 19.71
CA PRO A 53 -1.77 -20.22 18.56
C PRO A 53 -2.81 -21.05 17.79
N GLN A 54 -3.11 -20.66 16.55
CA GLN A 54 -4.13 -21.29 15.70
C GLN A 54 -3.56 -21.79 14.36
N GLY A 55 -2.46 -21.20 13.88
CA GLY A 55 -1.75 -21.66 12.68
C GLY A 55 -1.17 -20.52 11.85
N ILE A 56 -0.86 -20.82 10.59
CA ILE A 56 -0.34 -19.84 9.62
C ILE A 56 -1.42 -18.78 9.32
N PRO A 57 -1.11 -17.48 9.44
CA PRO A 57 -2.06 -16.41 9.17
C PRO A 57 -2.41 -16.30 7.68
N ALA A 58 -3.69 -16.05 7.37
CA ALA A 58 -4.19 -15.84 6.02
C ALA A 58 -4.71 -14.39 5.79
N TYR A 59 -4.97 -13.67 6.87
CA TYR A 59 -5.53 -12.32 6.86
C TYR A 59 -4.62 -11.36 7.60
N ILE A 60 -4.55 -10.13 7.09
CA ILE A 60 -3.83 -9.01 7.71
C ILE A 60 -4.75 -7.81 7.84
N ALA A 61 -4.72 -7.13 8.98
CA ALA A 61 -5.38 -5.85 9.18
C ALA A 61 -4.46 -4.88 9.92
N ARG A 62 -4.72 -3.58 9.77
CA ARG A 62 -4.03 -2.55 10.53
C ARG A 62 -4.85 -2.14 11.75
N GLU A 63 -4.21 -2.14 12.92
CA GLU A 63 -4.72 -1.63 14.18
C GLU A 63 -3.74 -0.59 14.74
N GLY A 64 -4.06 0.70 14.53
CA GLY A 64 -3.20 1.80 14.98
C GLY A 64 -1.78 1.72 14.40
N SER A 65 -0.80 1.48 15.26
CA SER A 65 0.63 1.34 14.91
C SER A 65 1.08 -0.09 14.64
N ASN A 66 0.18 -1.08 14.72
CA ASN A 66 0.48 -2.49 14.55
C ASN A 66 -0.37 -3.12 13.45
N PHE A 67 0.18 -4.10 12.75
CA PHE A 67 -0.58 -5.07 11.98
C PHE A 67 -0.98 -6.23 12.87
N ILE A 68 -2.22 -6.66 12.70
CA ILE A 68 -2.81 -7.82 13.34
C ILE A 68 -3.12 -8.87 12.27
N PHE A 69 -3.12 -10.14 12.67
CA PHE A 69 -3.27 -11.27 11.76
C PHE A 69 -4.36 -12.23 12.23
N GLY A 70 -4.98 -12.90 11.26
CA GLY A 70 -5.98 -13.95 11.48
C GLY A 70 -5.74 -15.13 10.55
N PRO A 71 -5.82 -16.40 11.00
CA PRO A 71 -5.80 -16.85 12.40
C PRO A 71 -4.61 -16.32 13.20
N PHE A 72 -4.66 -16.41 14.54
CA PHE A 72 -3.54 -15.99 15.37
C PHE A 72 -2.32 -16.89 15.13
N PRO A 73 -1.14 -16.32 14.88
CA PRO A 73 0.05 -17.08 14.46
C PRO A 73 0.47 -18.05 15.57
N ASP A 74 0.75 -19.30 15.19
CA ASP A 74 1.34 -20.32 16.08
C ASP A 74 2.86 -20.19 16.21
N SER A 75 3.52 -19.56 15.25
CA SER A 75 4.96 -19.29 15.27
C SER A 75 5.31 -17.89 14.75
N ALA A 76 6.58 -17.51 14.88
CA ALA A 76 7.10 -16.24 14.38
C ALA A 76 7.31 -16.32 12.86
N TYR A 77 6.30 -15.89 12.08
CA TYR A 77 6.39 -15.88 10.62
C TYR A 77 6.97 -14.58 10.07
N THR A 78 7.66 -14.65 8.94
CA THR A 78 8.16 -13.46 8.24
C THR A 78 7.13 -12.97 7.25
N ILE A 79 6.78 -11.70 7.33
CA ILE A 79 5.89 -11.03 6.37
C ILE A 79 6.74 -10.25 5.37
N ALA A 80 6.50 -10.48 4.09
CA ALA A 80 7.09 -9.75 2.99
C ALA A 80 5.97 -9.11 2.16
N GLY A 81 6.09 -7.83 1.79
CA GLY A 81 5.01 -7.18 1.06
C GLY A 81 5.37 -5.83 0.45
N THR A 82 4.40 -5.28 -0.27
CA THR A 82 4.49 -3.93 -0.83
C THR A 82 3.38 -3.05 -0.26
N TYR A 83 3.72 -1.81 0.04
CA TYR A 83 2.82 -0.81 0.57
C TYR A 83 3.07 0.53 -0.10
N TYR A 84 2.06 1.39 -0.10
CA TYR A 84 2.22 2.79 -0.48
C TYR A 84 2.80 3.54 0.71
N GLN A 85 3.97 4.15 0.48
CA GLN A 85 4.67 4.94 1.48
C GLN A 85 4.45 6.43 1.25
N ARG A 86 4.40 7.21 2.33
CA ARG A 86 4.43 8.67 2.27
C ARG A 86 5.84 9.10 1.92
N ALA A 87 5.98 9.93 0.89
CA ALA A 87 7.27 10.49 0.53
C ALA A 87 7.84 11.37 1.65
N THR A 88 9.12 11.17 1.97
CA THR A 88 9.85 12.03 2.91
C THR A 88 9.96 13.44 2.33
N PRO A 89 9.69 14.50 3.11
CA PRO A 89 9.84 15.88 2.65
C PRO A 89 11.26 16.18 2.16
N LEU A 90 11.36 17.06 1.16
CA LEU A 90 12.64 17.64 0.75
C LEU A 90 13.16 18.57 1.86
N SER A 91 14.46 18.45 2.18
CA SER A 91 15.14 19.31 3.14
C SER A 91 16.59 19.50 2.72
N SER A 92 17.31 20.41 3.37
CA SER A 92 18.75 20.60 3.13
C SER A 92 19.58 19.32 3.34
N SER A 93 19.09 18.41 4.18
CA SER A 93 19.68 17.08 4.41
C SER A 93 19.07 15.97 3.56
N ASN A 94 17.91 16.19 2.94
CA ASN A 94 17.22 15.23 2.07
C ASN A 94 16.95 15.88 0.72
N THR A 95 17.96 15.88 -0.14
CA THR A 95 17.97 16.60 -1.41
C THR A 95 17.36 15.79 -2.57
N VAL A 96 17.11 14.49 -2.37
CA VAL A 96 16.60 13.59 -3.41
C VAL A 96 15.41 12.80 -2.87
N THR A 97 14.30 12.83 -3.60
CA THR A 97 13.10 12.01 -3.35
C THR A 97 12.73 11.23 -4.61
N TRP A 98 11.87 10.22 -4.47
CA TRP A 98 11.36 9.48 -5.62
C TRP A 98 10.74 10.41 -6.68
N MET A 99 10.06 11.48 -6.26
CA MET A 99 9.45 12.44 -7.19
C MET A 99 10.49 13.24 -7.97
N THR A 100 11.56 13.71 -7.32
CA THR A 100 12.63 14.45 -8.02
C THR A 100 13.39 13.57 -9.01
N THR A 101 13.47 12.27 -8.75
CA THR A 101 14.21 11.33 -9.63
C THR A 101 13.35 10.81 -10.78
N ASN A 102 12.10 10.43 -10.52
CA ASN A 102 11.28 9.70 -11.50
C ASN A 102 10.29 10.61 -12.23
N ILE A 103 9.82 11.69 -11.59
CA ILE A 103 8.80 12.57 -12.16
C ILE A 103 9.13 14.07 -11.94
N PRO A 104 10.35 14.52 -12.32
CA PRO A 104 10.80 15.89 -12.06
C PRO A 104 9.92 16.95 -12.71
N LEU A 105 9.42 16.69 -13.92
CA LEU A 105 8.54 17.62 -14.65
C LEU A 105 7.18 17.78 -13.97
N THR A 106 6.60 16.69 -13.46
CA THR A 106 5.34 16.72 -12.72
C THR A 106 5.49 17.50 -11.42
N LEU A 107 6.61 17.31 -10.71
CA LEU A 107 6.94 18.11 -9.53
C LEU A 107 7.11 19.59 -9.88
N HIS A 108 7.78 19.90 -10.99
CA HIS A 108 7.96 21.27 -11.46
C HIS A 108 6.63 21.96 -11.78
N ALA A 109 5.71 21.30 -12.48
CA ALA A 109 4.38 21.84 -12.76
C ALA A 109 3.62 22.16 -11.45
N ALA A 110 3.68 21.29 -10.45
CA ALA A 110 3.10 21.56 -9.13
C ALA A 110 3.72 22.80 -8.45
N CYS A 111 5.04 22.95 -8.53
CA CYS A 111 5.74 24.14 -8.03
C CYS A 111 5.29 25.41 -8.78
N MET A 112 5.17 25.36 -10.11
CA MET A 112 4.74 26.50 -10.93
C MET A 112 3.31 26.95 -10.61
N ILE A 113 2.40 26.03 -10.26
CA ILE A 113 1.07 26.39 -9.74
C ILE A 113 1.18 27.21 -8.46
N SER A 114 2.06 26.81 -7.52
CA SER A 114 2.25 27.55 -6.27
C SER A 114 2.82 28.96 -6.51
N VAL A 115 3.75 29.08 -7.47
CA VAL A 115 4.32 30.37 -7.88
C VAL A 115 3.27 31.24 -8.56
N ALA A 116 2.48 30.70 -9.50
CA ALA A 116 1.43 31.43 -10.19
C ALA A 116 0.35 31.95 -9.22
N LYS A 117 -0.02 31.16 -8.21
CA LYS A 117 -0.91 31.60 -7.13
C LYS A 117 -0.30 32.73 -6.30
N PHE A 118 1.00 32.66 -6.03
CA PHE A 118 1.73 33.71 -5.30
C PHE A 118 1.80 35.02 -6.10
N THR A 119 2.06 34.96 -7.41
CA THR A 119 2.09 36.12 -8.31
C THR A 119 0.70 36.62 -8.72
N LYS A 120 -0.37 35.92 -8.29
CA LYS A 120 -1.77 36.20 -8.62
C LYS A 120 -2.11 36.05 -10.12
N ASP A 121 -1.32 35.28 -10.85
CA ASP A 121 -1.61 34.94 -12.24
C ASP A 121 -2.50 33.68 -12.30
N MET A 122 -3.81 33.91 -12.34
CA MET A 122 -4.81 32.84 -12.39
C MET A 122 -4.79 32.08 -13.72
N GLN A 123 -4.40 32.73 -14.82
CA GLN A 123 -4.35 32.10 -16.14
C GLN A 123 -3.18 31.10 -16.21
N ALA A 124 -2.00 31.51 -15.75
CA ALA A 124 -0.87 30.61 -15.61
C ALA A 124 -1.19 29.46 -14.64
N ALA A 125 -1.82 29.75 -13.50
CA ALA A 125 -2.19 28.71 -12.53
C ALA A 125 -3.12 27.65 -13.14
N GLN A 126 -4.07 28.05 -14.00
CA GLN A 126 -4.95 27.12 -14.70
C GLN A 126 -4.19 26.28 -15.74
N ALA A 127 -3.32 26.89 -16.55
CA ALA A 127 -2.51 26.18 -17.54
C ALA A 127 -1.62 25.11 -16.89
N TRP A 128 -0.90 25.46 -15.82
CA TRP A 128 -0.06 24.51 -15.09
C TRP A 128 -0.87 23.44 -14.36
N THR A 129 -2.10 23.74 -13.92
CA THR A 129 -2.99 22.73 -13.32
C THR A 129 -3.44 21.70 -14.35
N ALA A 130 -3.76 22.13 -15.58
CA ALA A 130 -4.10 21.21 -16.67
C ALA A 130 -2.90 20.28 -16.97
N GLU A 131 -1.72 20.85 -17.17
CA GLU A 131 -0.50 20.06 -17.42
C GLU A 131 -0.17 19.08 -16.29
N LEU A 132 -0.35 19.50 -15.03
CA LEU A 132 -0.15 18.62 -13.88
C LEU A 132 -1.09 17.41 -13.92
N ASN A 133 -2.37 17.64 -14.21
CA ASN A 133 -3.37 16.57 -14.26
C ASN A 133 -3.09 15.58 -15.39
N ASP A 134 -2.69 16.07 -16.58
CA ASP A 134 -2.35 15.23 -17.72
C ASP A 134 -1.16 14.32 -17.37
N ARG A 135 -0.09 14.89 -16.83
CA ARG A 135 1.09 14.12 -16.41
C ARG A 135 0.78 13.08 -15.33
N LEU A 136 -0.07 13.43 -14.36
CA LEU A 136 -0.51 12.48 -13.33
C LEU A 136 -1.34 11.34 -13.91
N SER A 137 -2.20 11.63 -14.88
CA SER A 137 -2.99 10.61 -15.60
C SER A 137 -2.08 9.66 -16.37
N ASP A 138 -1.05 10.16 -17.04
CA ASP A 138 -0.08 9.33 -17.78
C ASP A 138 0.69 8.38 -16.85
N ILE A 139 1.19 8.90 -15.73
CA ILE A 139 1.89 8.08 -14.72
C ILE A 139 0.94 6.99 -14.16
N CYS A 140 -0.30 7.38 -13.85
CA CYS A 140 -1.29 6.45 -13.30
C CYS A 140 -1.71 5.39 -14.32
N SER A 141 -1.88 5.76 -15.59
CA SER A 141 -2.26 4.84 -16.65
C SER A 141 -1.12 3.86 -16.97
N ALA A 142 0.14 4.30 -16.94
CA ALA A 142 1.30 3.42 -17.08
C ALA A 142 1.37 2.37 -15.96
N ASP A 143 1.23 2.77 -14.69
CA ASP A 143 1.22 1.85 -13.55
C ASP A 143 0.00 0.92 -13.57
N LYS A 144 -1.17 1.38 -14.04
CA LYS A 144 -2.34 0.52 -14.25
C LYS A 144 -2.09 -0.49 -15.37
N ALA A 145 -1.54 -0.06 -16.50
CA ALA A 145 -1.24 -0.92 -17.63
C ALA A 145 -0.29 -2.05 -17.21
N GLU A 146 0.77 -1.73 -16.45
CA GLU A 146 1.69 -2.74 -15.92
C GLU A 146 0.98 -3.81 -15.07
N ARG A 147 0.05 -3.39 -14.21
CA ARG A 147 -0.68 -4.32 -13.32
C ARG A 147 -1.61 -5.28 -14.06
N TYR A 148 -2.26 -4.81 -15.13
CA TYR A 148 -3.28 -5.59 -15.84
C TYR A 148 -2.76 -6.26 -17.13
N SER A 149 -1.55 -5.93 -17.58
CA SER A 149 -0.98 -6.46 -18.82
C SER A 149 -0.64 -7.96 -18.78
N GLY A 150 -0.71 -8.64 -17.62
CA GLY A 150 -0.19 -10.01 -17.44
C GLY A 150 -1.18 -11.10 -17.01
N GLY A 151 -2.46 -10.80 -16.75
CA GLY A 151 -3.39 -11.76 -16.14
C GLY A 151 -4.53 -12.20 -17.06
N SER A 152 -4.75 -13.51 -17.21
CA SER A 152 -6.00 -14.06 -17.75
C SER A 152 -7.15 -13.67 -16.82
N LEU A 153 -8.21 -13.06 -17.36
CA LEU A 153 -9.43 -12.73 -16.62
C LEU A 153 -10.14 -14.01 -16.21
N VAL A 154 -9.98 -14.42 -14.94
CA VAL A 154 -10.75 -15.53 -14.36
C VAL A 154 -12.05 -14.98 -13.78
N ILE A 155 -13.18 -15.31 -14.40
CA ILE A 155 -14.51 -15.01 -13.89
C ILE A 155 -14.98 -16.17 -13.00
N ASN A 156 -15.01 -15.94 -11.68
CA ASN A 156 -15.62 -16.88 -10.75
C ASN A 156 -17.13 -16.61 -10.70
N THR A 157 -17.88 -17.34 -11.53
CA THR A 157 -19.34 -17.43 -11.42
C THR A 157 -19.68 -18.42 -10.31
N ASN A 158 -19.77 -17.94 -9.06
CA ASN A 158 -20.30 -18.75 -7.98
C ASN A 158 -21.82 -18.85 -8.17
N SER A 159 -22.30 -19.90 -8.85
CA SER A 159 -23.73 -20.19 -8.94
C SER A 159 -24.21 -20.77 -7.60
N PRO A 160 -25.25 -20.20 -6.96
CA PRO A 160 -25.81 -20.80 -5.76
C PRO A 160 -26.49 -22.14 -6.15
N THR A 161 -25.93 -23.25 -5.68
CA THR A 161 -26.58 -24.57 -5.79
C THR A 161 -27.76 -24.62 -4.83
N LEU A 162 -28.96 -24.41 -5.36
CA LEU A 162 -30.23 -24.71 -4.69
C LEU A 162 -30.69 -26.12 -5.07
N TRP A 163 -30.39 -27.11 -4.23
CA TRP A 163 -31.23 -28.29 -3.97
C TRP A 163 -30.71 -29.06 -2.75
#